data_AF-A0A5C5XL04-F1
#
_entry.id   AF-A0A5C5XL04-F1
#
_cell.length_a   1.000
_cell.length_b   1.000
_cell.length_c   1.000
_cell.angle_alpha   90.00
_cell.angle_beta   90.00
_cell.angle_gamma   90.00
#
_symmetry.space_group_name_H-M   'P 1'
#
loop_
_entity.id
_entity.type
_entity.pdbx_description
1 polymer ?
#
loop_
_entity_poly.entity_id
_entity_poly.type
_entity_poly.pdbx_seq_one_letter_code
_entity_poly.pdbx_strand_id
1 'polypeptide(L)'
;MSANFPKYCLHKHTEQAYILIDGNRHYLGRYDSSDSKELYFLKIAEWHESTANRKEVAPSLAVKEFCTRYLRFVQCYYPKDKVDGGFNFAMQLTVL
;
A
#
# COMPACT_ATOMS: atom_id res chain seq x y z
N MET A 1 17.75 -2.65 -8.58
CA MET A 1 16.81 -1.70 -7.96
C MET A 1 17.53 -1.04 -6.80
N SER A 2 17.76 0.28 -6.84
CA SER A 2 18.39 0.98 -5.73
C SER A 2 17.39 1.06 -4.58
N ALA A 3 17.68 0.42 -3.44
CA ALA A 3 16.92 0.64 -2.23
C ALA A 3 17.16 2.10 -1.79
N ASN A 4 16.12 2.94 -1.90
CA ASN A 4 16.18 4.30 -1.40
C ASN A 4 16.11 4.23 0.13
N PHE A 5 17.26 4.20 0.78
CA PHE A 5 17.34 4.31 2.22
C PHE A 5 16.79 5.68 2.68
N PRO A 6 16.02 5.71 3.78
CA PRO A 6 15.61 6.96 4.41
C PRO A 6 16.83 7.86 4.68
N LYS A 7 16.74 9.12 4.26
CA LYS A 7 17.83 10.07 4.42
C LYS A 7 17.85 10.62 5.84
N TYR A 8 19.05 10.71 6.41
CA TYR A 8 19.31 11.47 7.63
C TYR A 8 19.27 12.97 7.32
N CYS A 9 18.37 13.71 7.95
CA CYS A 9 18.12 15.12 7.65
C CYS A 9 18.19 16.00 8.90
N LEU A 10 18.62 17.25 8.72
CA LEU A 10 18.65 18.28 9.76
C LEU A 10 17.37 19.12 9.71
N HIS A 11 16.65 19.19 10.83
CA HIS A 11 15.59 20.16 11.03
C HIS A 11 16.21 21.48 11.51
N LYS A 12 16.37 22.43 10.58
CA LYS A 12 17.12 23.68 10.80
C LYS A 12 16.64 24.50 11.99
N HIS A 13 15.34 24.50 12.29
CA HIS A 13 14.80 25.35 13.34
C HIS A 13 15.06 24.83 14.75
N THR A 14 15.05 23.50 14.94
CA THR A 14 15.24 22.89 16.27
C THR A 14 16.59 22.19 16.42
N GLU A 15 17.42 22.22 15.38
CA GLU A 15 18.71 21.53 15.30
C GLU A 15 18.61 20.01 15.54
N GLN A 16 17.45 19.43 15.29
CA GLN A 16 17.21 18.00 15.49
C GLN A 16 17.43 17.22 14.20
N ALA A 17 18.00 16.03 14.34
CA ALA A 17 18.00 15.02 13.32
C ALA A 17 16.60 14.43 13.13
N TYR A 18 16.23 14.20 11.88
CA TYR A 18 15.03 13.42 11.55
C TYR A 18 15.24 12.57 10.31
N ILE A 19 14.42 11.54 10.18
CA ILE A 19 14.26 10.76 8.95
C ILE A 19 12.81 10.77 8.51
N LEU A 20 12.60 10.49 7.22
CA LEU A 20 11.28 10.40 6.62
C LEU A 20 10.98 8.96 6.21
N ILE A 21 10.03 8.31 6.87
CA ILE A 21 9.58 6.95 6.61
C ILE A 21 8.07 6.98 6.36
N ASP A 22 7.60 6.43 5.24
CA ASP A 22 6.17 6.38 4.88
C ASP A 22 5.44 7.74 5.00
N GLY A 23 6.14 8.85 4.72
CA GLY A 23 5.58 10.21 4.82
C GLY A 23 5.61 10.82 6.24
N ASN A 24 6.01 10.05 7.25
CA ASN A 24 6.11 10.50 8.63
C ASN A 24 7.55 10.91 9.00
N ARG A 25 7.66 11.99 9.80
CA ARG A 25 8.95 12.46 10.31
C ARG A 25 9.24 11.81 11.67
N HIS A 26 10.36 11.12 11.77
CA HIS A 26 10.85 10.56 13.02
C HIS A 26 12.06 11.36 13.49
N TYR A 27 11.95 12.05 14.62
CA TYR A 27 13.06 12.81 15.21
C TYR A 27 13.95 11.89 16.03
N LEU A 28 15.27 12.07 15.91
CA LEU A 28 16.30 11.23 16.50
C LEU A 28 17.12 11.97 17.57
N GLY A 29 16.70 13.18 17.95
CA GLY A 29 17.43 14.04 18.88
C GLY A 29 18.35 15.02 18.16
N ARG A 30 19.42 15.46 18.83
CA ARG A 30 20.32 16.51 18.31
C ARG A 30 21.06 16.04 17.07
N TYR A 31 21.07 16.85 16.02
CA TYR A 31 21.78 16.53 14.78
C TYR A 31 23.27 16.31 15.00
N ASP A 32 23.81 15.34 14.28
CA ASP A 32 25.22 14.91 14.29
C ASP A 32 25.76 14.35 15.64
N SER A 33 24.90 14.14 16.63
CA SER A 33 25.28 13.47 17.88
C SER A 33 25.49 11.95 17.70
N SER A 34 26.29 11.33 18.56
CA SER A 34 26.46 9.87 18.61
C SER A 34 25.10 9.16 18.73
N ASP A 35 24.27 9.65 19.64
CA ASP A 35 23.00 9.03 19.99
C ASP A 35 22.03 9.09 18.81
N SER A 36 21.98 10.23 18.11
CA SER A 36 21.14 10.38 16.91
C SER A 36 21.57 9.46 15.76
N LYS A 37 22.87 9.16 15.63
CA LYS A 37 23.41 8.24 14.63
C LYS A 37 23.10 6.79 14.98
N GLU A 38 23.23 6.41 16.24
CA GLU A 38 22.85 5.08 16.71
C GLU A 38 21.35 4.82 16.50
N LEU A 39 20.50 5.78 16.89
CA LEU A 39 19.06 5.72 16.62
C LEU A 39 18.75 5.66 15.13
N TYR A 40 19.49 6.38 14.29
CA TYR A 40 19.37 6.28 12.84
C TYR A 40 19.64 4.85 12.35
N PHE A 41 20.75 4.24 12.77
CA PHE A 41 21.09 2.87 12.36
C PHE A 41 20.05 1.85 12.83
N LEU A 42 19.57 1.95 14.06
CA LEU A 42 18.50 1.10 14.59
C LEU A 42 17.22 1.25 13.78
N LYS A 43 16.82 2.49 13.46
CA LYS A 43 15.58 2.77 12.71
C LYS A 43 15.66 2.32 11.26
N ILE A 44 16.85 2.40 10.65
CA ILE A 44 17.08 1.88 9.29
C ILE A 44 17.02 0.34 9.27
N ALA A 45 17.56 -0.34 10.28
CA ALA A 45 17.47 -1.80 10.39
C ALA A 45 16.01 -2.26 10.50
N GLU A 46 15.23 -1.65 11.40
CA GLU A 46 13.79 -1.89 11.54
C GLU A 46 13.02 -1.62 10.23
N TRP A 47 13.35 -0.52 9.56
CA TRP A 47 12.76 -0.18 8.27
C TRP A 47 13.09 -1.21 7.17
N HIS A 48 14.32 -1.72 7.16
CA HIS A 48 14.75 -2.72 6.19
C HIS A 48 14.00 -4.05 6.38
N GLU A 49 13.87 -4.52 7.62
CA GLU A 49 13.10 -5.73 7.95
C GLU A 49 11.61 -5.58 7.59
N SER A 50 11.00 -4.46 7.97
CA SER A 50 9.58 -4.20 7.65
C SER A 50 9.33 -4.07 6.14
N THR A 51 10.26 -3.48 5.38
CA THR A 51 10.13 -3.35 3.92
C THR A 51 10.32 -4.68 3.21
N ALA A 52 11.23 -5.53 3.68
CA ALA A 52 11.38 -6.89 3.17
C ALA A 52 10.12 -7.73 3.40
N ASN A 53 9.49 -7.57 4.57
CA ASN A 53 8.29 -8.31 4.96
C ASN A 53 7.00 -7.75 4.32
N ARG A 54 6.97 -6.47 3.93
CA ARG A 54 5.82 -5.84 3.22
C ARG A 54 5.61 -6.38 1.79
N LYS A 55 6.49 -7.23 1.26
CA LYS A 55 6.30 -7.89 -0.05
C LYS A 55 5.14 -8.89 -0.10
N GLU A 56 4.52 -9.20 1.02
CA GLU A 56 3.32 -10.02 1.13
C GLU A 56 2.35 -9.18 1.97
N VAL A 57 1.21 -8.65 1.51
CA VAL A 57 0.05 -9.31 0.94
C VAL A 57 -0.77 -8.21 0.25
N ALA A 58 -0.52 -7.95 -1.03
CA ALA A 58 -1.66 -7.57 -1.86
C ALA A 58 -2.36 -8.90 -2.16
N PRO A 59 -3.64 -9.12 -1.80
CA PRO A 59 -4.37 -10.17 -2.48
C PRO A 59 -4.30 -9.76 -3.95
N SER A 60 -3.52 -10.49 -4.74
CA SER A 60 -3.55 -10.38 -6.20
C SER A 60 -4.93 -10.87 -6.59
N LEU A 61 -5.92 -9.97 -6.48
CA LEU A 61 -7.26 -10.26 -6.90
C LEU A 61 -7.13 -10.45 -8.40
N ALA A 62 -7.09 -11.71 -8.82
CA ALA A 62 -7.02 -12.06 -10.23
C ALA A 62 -8.14 -11.28 -10.92
N VAL A 63 -7.86 -10.68 -12.08
CA VAL A 63 -8.84 -9.85 -12.81
C VAL A 63 -10.17 -10.59 -12.98
N LYS A 64 -10.12 -11.92 -13.13
CA LYS A 64 -11.28 -12.82 -13.13
C LYS A 64 -12.13 -12.76 -11.85
N GLU A 65 -11.51 -12.78 -10.67
CA GLU A 65 -12.19 -12.70 -9.39
C GLU A 65 -12.81 -11.31 -9.17
N PHE A 66 -12.12 -10.24 -9.61
CA PHE A 66 -12.69 -8.89 -9.63
C PHE A 66 -13.94 -8.80 -10.52
N CYS A 67 -13.85 -9.27 -11.77
CA CYS A 67 -14.97 -9.27 -12.70
C CYS A 67 -16.16 -10.08 -12.17
N THR A 68 -15.90 -11.25 -11.56
CA THR A 68 -16.96 -12.11 -11.01
C THR A 68 -17.68 -11.45 -9.83
N ARG A 69 -16.93 -10.82 -8.91
CA ARG A 69 -17.50 -10.08 -7.78
C ARG A 69 -18.30 -8.86 -8.23
N TYR A 70 -17.77 -8.12 -9.20
CA TYR A 70 -18.45 -6.95 -9.77
C TYR A 70 -19.76 -7.34 -10.47
N LEU A 71 -19.76 -8.42 -11.26
CA LEU A 71 -20.98 -8.91 -11.93
C LEU A 71 -22.06 -9.35 -10.93
N ARG A 72 -21.69 -10.04 -9.85
CA ARG A 72 -22.63 -10.38 -8.76
C ARG A 72 -23.23 -9.14 -8.12
N PHE A 73 -22.42 -8.11 -7.87
CA PHE A 73 -22.90 -6.85 -7.33
C PHE A 73 -23.92 -6.19 -8.28
N VAL A 74 -23.61 -6.10 -9.58
CA VAL A 74 -24.51 -5.51 -10.59
C VAL A 74 -25.83 -6.26 -10.69
N GLN A 75 -25.81 -7.60 -10.62
CA GLN A 75 -27.02 -8.42 -10.66
C GLN A 75 -27.95 -8.18 -9.45
N CYS A 76 -27.40 -7.96 -8.26
CA CYS A 76 -28.18 -7.62 -7.08
C CYS A 76 -28.69 -6.18 -7.10
N TYR A 77 -27.88 -5.24 -7.62
CA TYR A 77 -28.21 -3.81 -7.61
C TYR A 77 -29.18 -3.40 -8.72
N TYR A 78 -29.14 -4.10 -9.87
CA TYR A 78 -30.05 -3.90 -10.99
C TYR A 78 -30.89 -5.16 -11.25
N PRO A 79 -31.85 -5.50 -10.37
CA PRO A 79 -32.75 -6.61 -10.59
C PRO A 79 -33.59 -6.36 -11.85
N LYS A 80 -33.73 -7.40 -12.67
CA LYS A 80 -34.21 -7.35 -14.07
C LYS A 80 -35.70 -7.01 -14.24
N ASP A 81 -36.40 -6.65 -13.17
CA ASP A 81 -37.86 -6.42 -13.17
C ASP A 81 -38.29 -5.01 -13.59
N LYS A 82 -37.42 -4.26 -14.28
CA LYS A 82 -37.78 -2.95 -14.86
C LYS A 82 -37.12 -2.69 -16.22
N VAL A 83 -37.30 -3.58 -17.20
CA VAL A 83 -37.21 -3.17 -18.61
C VAL A 83 -38.19 -4.02 -19.44
N ASP A 84 -39.37 -3.46 -19.69
CA ASP A 84 -40.20 -3.82 -20.84
C ASP A 84 -39.43 -3.41 -22.11
N GLY A 85 -38.54 -4.27 -22.61
CA GLY A 85 -37.68 -3.94 -23.74
C GLY A 85 -36.37 -4.73 -23.79
N GLY A 86 -36.50 -6.04 -23.96
CA GLY A 86 -35.49 -6.95 -24.52
C GLY A 86 -34.01 -6.65 -24.31
N PHE A 87 -33.40 -7.23 -23.27
CA PHE A 87 -31.99 -7.66 -23.34
C PHE A 87 -31.83 -9.06 -22.73
N ASN A 88 -31.83 -10.06 -23.61
CA ASN A 88 -31.45 -11.43 -23.31
C ASN A 88 -29.94 -11.53 -23.15
N PHE A 89 -29.43 -11.32 -21.94
CA PHE A 89 -28.09 -11.79 -21.57
C PHE A 89 -28.18 -13.25 -21.09
N ALA A 90 -28.43 -14.15 -22.04
CA ALA A 90 -28.14 -15.56 -21.86
C ALA A 90 -26.63 -15.76 -22.10
N MET A 91 -25.80 -15.36 -21.14
CA MET A 91 -24.38 -15.73 -21.14
C MET A 91 -24.26 -17.09 -20.48
N GLN A 92 -24.48 -18.14 -21.28
CA GLN A 92 -23.91 -19.46 -20.99
C GLN A 92 -22.38 -19.32 -20.98
N LEU A 93 -21.80 -19.15 -19.81
CA LEU A 93 -20.39 -19.49 -19.58
C LEU A 93 -20.34 -21.00 -19.36
N THR A 94 -20.33 -21.74 -20.47
CA THR A 94 -19.90 -23.15 -20.46
C THR A 94 -18.44 -23.17 -20.04
N VAL A 95 -18.20 -23.82 -18.91
CA VAL A 95 -16.89 -24.15 -18.35
C VAL A 95 -16.10 -24.95 -19.39
N LEU A 96 -14.94 -24.43 -19.79
CA LEU A 96 -13.79 -25.19 -20.30
C LEU A 96 -12.54 -24.67 -19.58
#